data_AF-A0A4U0RBI0-F1
#
_entry.id   AF-A0A4U0RBI0-F1
#
_cell.length_a   1.000
_cell.length_b   1.000
_cell.length_c   1.000
_cell.angle_alpha   90.00
_cell.angle_beta   90.00
_cell.angle_gamma   90.00
#
_symmetry.space_group_name_H-M   'P 1'
#
loop_
_entity.id
_entity.type
_entity.pdbx_description
1 polymer ?
#
loop_
_entity_poly.entity_id
_entity_poly.type
_entity_poly.pdbx_seq_one_letter_code
_entity_poly.pdbx_strand_id
1 'polypeptide(L)'
;MMTTTLRGMGASLVLIASLGTAVAQESSNVVATEGDWTVFAADNPRECWAVSPPRSTLNTRDGQTVEVARGDIRLYVAYRPGQNGEVSFSGGYPFAPDSTVEVDVGGRTFDLFTEGESAWTGSPSDDEQMITALRAGSSAVVTGRSSRGTTTKDTFSLSGITAATNSARERCQ
;
A
#
# COMPACT_ATOMS: atom_id res chain seq x y z
N MET A 1 57.09 57.67 -27.39
CA MET A 1 55.82 56.99 -27.68
C MET A 1 55.74 55.76 -26.80
N MET A 2 54.61 55.59 -26.12
CA MET A 2 54.43 54.76 -24.92
C MET A 2 54.02 53.34 -25.30
N THR A 3 54.68 52.32 -24.73
CA THR A 3 54.12 50.95 -24.72
C THR A 3 54.66 50.13 -23.54
N THR A 4 53.89 50.21 -22.45
CA THR A 4 53.39 49.16 -21.56
C THR A 4 54.30 48.00 -21.14
N THR A 5 54.66 47.96 -19.85
CA THR A 5 55.25 46.83 -19.14
C THR A 5 54.25 46.16 -18.17
N LEU A 6 54.50 44.85 -17.97
CA LEU A 6 53.75 43.80 -17.27
C LEU A 6 53.17 44.12 -15.88
N ARG A 7 52.08 43.43 -15.53
CA ARG A 7 51.97 42.58 -14.31
C ARG A 7 50.67 41.76 -14.30
N GLY A 8 50.79 40.47 -14.01
CA GLY A 8 49.68 39.51 -14.02
C GLY A 8 48.78 39.56 -12.79
N MET A 9 47.60 38.96 -12.90
CA MET A 9 46.72 38.57 -11.79
C MET A 9 46.02 37.25 -12.17
N GLY A 10 46.10 36.28 -11.25
CA GLY A 10 45.75 34.89 -11.45
C GLY A 10 44.25 34.57 -11.45
N ALA A 11 43.94 33.41 -12.03
CA ALA A 11 42.65 32.76 -12.05
C ALA A 11 42.37 32.04 -10.72
N SER A 12 41.16 32.16 -10.18
CA SER A 12 40.57 31.21 -9.23
C SER A 12 39.04 31.39 -9.21
N LEU A 13 38.33 30.56 -9.99
CA LEU A 13 36.88 30.39 -9.89
C LEU A 13 36.63 29.24 -8.91
N VAL A 14 36.24 29.54 -7.67
CA VAL A 14 35.86 28.52 -6.68
C VAL A 14 34.38 28.22 -6.86
N LEU A 15 34.05 27.10 -7.51
CA LEU A 15 32.69 26.53 -7.49
C LEU A 15 32.46 25.86 -6.14
N ILE A 16 31.63 26.47 -5.29
CA ILE A 16 31.13 25.85 -4.07
C ILE A 16 29.95 24.96 -4.47
N ALA A 17 30.19 23.67 -4.60
CA ALA A 17 29.14 22.66 -4.74
C ALA A 17 28.45 22.50 -3.37
N SER A 18 27.24 23.05 -3.25
CA SER A 18 26.37 22.79 -2.09
C SER A 18 25.87 21.35 -2.14
N LEU A 19 26.50 20.49 -1.34
CA LEU A 19 25.96 19.17 -0.98
C LEU A 19 24.67 19.38 -0.16
N GLY A 20 23.53 19.46 -0.84
CA GLY A 20 22.24 19.37 -0.19
C GLY A 20 22.09 17.97 0.41
N THR A 21 22.14 17.86 1.73
CA THR A 21 21.73 16.66 2.43
C THR A 21 20.25 16.44 2.18
N ALA A 22 19.90 15.46 1.37
CA ALA A 22 18.53 14.99 1.23
C ALA A 22 18.08 14.43 2.59
N VAL A 23 17.29 15.19 3.33
CA VAL A 23 16.60 14.70 4.52
C VAL A 23 15.44 13.83 4.04
N ALA A 24 15.47 12.54 4.37
CA ALA A 24 14.32 11.66 4.18
C ALA A 24 13.18 12.18 5.07
N GLN A 25 12.04 12.53 4.46
CA GLN A 25 10.86 12.96 5.19
C GLN A 25 10.27 11.72 5.91
N GLU A 26 10.50 11.60 7.23
CA GLU A 26 9.74 10.65 8.03
C GLU A 26 8.26 11.00 7.92
N SER A 27 7.46 10.05 7.42
CA SER A 27 6.02 10.19 7.37
C SER A 27 5.49 10.18 8.81
N SER A 28 5.12 11.35 9.33
CA SER A 28 4.70 11.53 10.72
C SER A 28 3.42 10.78 11.10
N ASN A 29 2.76 10.14 10.14
CA ASN A 29 1.52 9.40 10.32
C ASN A 29 1.70 7.89 10.52
N VAL A 30 2.92 7.34 10.45
CA VAL A 30 3.19 5.94 10.87
C VAL A 30 3.26 5.89 12.39
N VAL A 31 2.45 5.03 13.00
CA VAL A 31 2.30 4.96 14.47
C VAL A 31 2.66 3.61 15.07
N ALA A 32 2.77 2.56 14.25
CA ALA A 32 3.30 1.25 14.62
C ALA A 32 3.69 0.44 13.37
N THR A 33 4.52 -0.58 13.57
CA THR A 33 4.75 -1.67 12.62
C THR A 33 4.69 -2.97 13.39
N GLU A 34 3.81 -3.88 12.96
CA GLU A 34 3.53 -5.14 13.62
C GLU A 34 3.70 -6.27 12.60
N GLY A 35 4.82 -7.00 12.67
CA GLY A 35 5.16 -8.00 11.67
C GLY A 35 5.22 -7.41 10.26
N ASP A 36 4.33 -7.86 9.38
CA ASP A 36 4.26 -7.42 7.98
C ASP A 36 3.25 -6.28 7.73
N TRP A 37 2.72 -5.70 8.80
CA TRP A 37 1.69 -4.68 8.75
C TRP A 37 2.21 -3.36 9.32
N THR A 38 1.92 -2.26 8.65
CA THR A 38 2.19 -0.91 9.14
C THR A 38 0.88 -0.25 9.54
N VAL A 39 0.87 0.42 10.68
CA VAL A 39 -0.28 1.16 11.20
C VAL A 39 -0.05 2.64 10.98
N PHE A 40 -1.07 3.30 10.44
CA PHE A 40 -1.11 4.74 10.25
C PHE A 40 -2.27 5.36 11.03
N ALA A 41 -2.12 6.63 11.38
CA ALA A 41 -3.20 7.44 11.94
C ALA A 41 -3.18 8.86 11.32
N ALA A 42 -4.36 9.34 10.96
CA ALA A 42 -4.61 10.70 10.49
C ALA A 42 -5.69 11.35 11.37
N ASP A 43 -5.60 12.67 11.57
CA ASP A 43 -6.51 13.40 12.46
C ASP A 43 -7.59 14.23 11.72
N ASN A 44 -7.42 14.50 10.42
CA ASN A 44 -8.31 15.38 9.66
C ASN A 44 -8.56 14.88 8.22
N PRO A 45 -9.60 14.05 7.97
CA PRO A 45 -10.49 13.45 8.96
C PRO A 45 -9.78 12.39 9.82
N ARG A 46 -10.35 12.09 11.00
CA ARG A 46 -9.83 11.05 11.90
C ARG A 46 -10.01 9.67 11.26
N GLU A 47 -8.90 9.03 10.93
CA GLU A 47 -8.87 7.69 10.31
C GLU A 47 -7.56 6.98 10.67
N CYS A 48 -7.65 5.70 11.00
CA CYS A 48 -6.51 4.88 11.40
C CYS A 48 -6.61 3.55 10.67
N TRP A 49 -5.51 3.08 10.11
CA TRP A 49 -5.56 1.88 9.30
C TRP A 49 -4.31 1.04 9.47
N ALA A 50 -4.51 -0.28 9.46
CA ALA A 50 -3.44 -1.25 9.27
C ALA A 50 -3.35 -1.56 7.78
N VAL A 51 -2.14 -1.59 7.22
CA VAL A 51 -1.90 -1.87 5.81
C VAL A 51 -0.69 -2.76 5.61
N SER A 52 -0.77 -3.67 4.64
CA SER A 52 0.35 -4.51 4.22
C SER A 52 0.46 -4.55 2.69
N PRO A 53 1.68 -4.61 2.12
CA PRO A 53 1.90 -5.03 0.74
C PRO A 53 1.91 -6.57 0.62
N PRO A 54 1.69 -7.14 -0.58
CA PRO A 54 1.83 -8.59 -0.76
C PRO A 54 3.31 -9.01 -0.63
N ARG A 55 3.53 -10.24 -0.17
CA ARG A 55 4.85 -10.89 -0.16
C ARG A 55 5.26 -11.41 -1.54
N SER A 56 4.28 -11.76 -2.38
CA SER A 56 4.51 -12.24 -3.75
C SER A 56 3.30 -11.97 -4.62
N THR A 57 3.54 -11.82 -5.93
CA THR A 57 2.50 -11.63 -6.93
C THR A 57 2.71 -12.62 -8.08
N LEU A 58 1.63 -13.14 -8.64
CA LEU A 58 1.63 -13.96 -9.85
C LEU A 58 0.61 -13.36 -10.81
N ASN A 59 1.05 -13.04 -12.02
CA ASN A 59 0.19 -12.44 -13.03
C ASN A 59 0.09 -13.39 -14.23
N THR A 60 -1.12 -13.66 -14.68
CA THR A 60 -1.39 -14.53 -15.81
C THR A 60 -2.29 -13.87 -16.85
N ARG A 61 -2.03 -14.15 -18.12
CA ARG A 61 -2.89 -13.79 -19.25
C ARG A 61 -2.92 -14.97 -20.20
N ASP A 62 -4.12 -15.40 -20.59
CA ASP A 62 -4.33 -16.56 -21.47
C ASP A 62 -3.63 -17.85 -20.97
N GLY A 63 -3.59 -18.04 -19.65
CA GLY A 63 -2.96 -19.19 -19.00
C GLY A 63 -1.42 -19.14 -18.93
N GLN A 64 -0.78 -18.09 -19.45
CA GLN A 64 0.67 -17.90 -19.38
C GLN A 64 1.04 -16.87 -18.31
N THR A 65 2.16 -17.09 -17.61
CA THR A 65 2.73 -16.08 -16.71
C THR A 65 3.22 -14.89 -17.51
N VAL A 66 2.91 -13.67 -17.05
CA VAL A 66 3.31 -12.43 -17.69
C VAL A 66 3.91 -11.46 -16.68
N GLU A 67 4.90 -10.69 -17.12
CA GLU A 67 5.41 -9.55 -16.36
C GLU A 67 4.55 -8.32 -16.64
N VAL A 68 4.16 -7.59 -15.59
CA VAL A 68 3.35 -6.38 -15.70
C VAL A 68 3.83 -5.34 -14.70
N ALA A 69 3.78 -4.06 -15.10
CA ALA A 69 3.91 -2.95 -14.18
C ALA A 69 2.54 -2.63 -13.56
N ARG A 70 2.51 -2.50 -12.24
CA ARG A 70 1.34 -2.16 -11.42
C ARG A 70 1.69 -0.98 -10.51
N GLY A 71 0.67 -0.22 -10.11
CA GLY A 71 0.77 0.72 -9.00
C GLY A 71 0.94 0.00 -7.67
N ASP A 72 0.74 0.74 -6.58
CA ASP A 72 0.82 0.18 -5.24
C ASP A 72 -0.26 -0.89 -5.02
N ILE A 73 0.16 -2.04 -4.49
CA ILE A 73 -0.73 -3.15 -4.12
C ILE A 73 -0.79 -3.18 -2.61
N ARG A 74 -1.99 -3.06 -2.04
CA ARG A 74 -2.17 -2.92 -0.60
C ARG A 74 -3.47 -3.56 -0.14
N LEU A 75 -3.41 -4.27 0.98
CA LEU A 75 -4.57 -4.74 1.72
C LEU A 75 -4.69 -3.89 3.00
N TYR A 76 -5.89 -3.36 3.24
CA TYR A 76 -6.18 -2.42 4.31
C TYR A 76 -7.22 -2.98 5.28
N VAL A 77 -7.08 -2.59 6.55
CA VAL A 77 -8.17 -2.60 7.54
C VAL A 77 -8.22 -1.21 8.16
N ALA A 78 -9.25 -0.44 7.83
CA ALA A 78 -9.41 0.95 8.26
C ALA A 78 -10.46 1.10 9.35
N TYR A 79 -10.28 2.07 10.23
CA TYR A 79 -11.18 2.42 11.32
C TYR A 79 -11.48 3.92 11.29
N ARG A 80 -12.76 4.27 11.45
CA ARG A 80 -13.25 5.65 11.59
C ARG A 80 -14.05 5.75 12.91
N PRO A 81 -14.12 6.93 13.55
CA PRO A 81 -14.87 7.09 14.79
C PRO A 81 -16.33 6.62 14.67
N GLY A 82 -16.76 5.78 15.62
CA GLY A 82 -18.12 5.23 15.65
C GLY A 82 -18.43 4.14 14.62
N GLN A 83 -17.42 3.64 13.89
CA GLN A 83 -17.57 2.57 12.90
C GLN A 83 -16.73 1.35 13.27
N ASN A 84 -17.15 0.18 12.80
CA ASN A 84 -16.34 -1.03 12.83
C ASN A 84 -15.23 -0.96 11.77
N GLY A 85 -14.35 -1.97 11.75
CA GLY A 85 -13.29 -2.01 10.74
C GLY A 85 -13.86 -2.25 9.35
N GLU A 86 -13.28 -1.60 8.35
CA GLU A 86 -13.61 -1.75 6.93
C GLU A 86 -12.40 -2.35 6.19
N VAL A 87 -12.61 -3.39 5.40
CA VAL A 87 -11.56 -4.05 4.62
C VAL A 87 -11.61 -3.56 3.19
N SER A 88 -10.43 -3.19 2.67
CA SER A 88 -10.29 -2.82 1.26
C SER A 88 -8.97 -3.28 0.67
N PHE A 89 -8.96 -3.40 -0.64
CA PHE A 89 -7.80 -3.80 -1.41
C PHE A 89 -7.58 -2.84 -2.58
N SER A 90 -6.33 -2.38 -2.76
CA SER A 90 -5.92 -1.71 -3.99
C SER A 90 -5.08 -2.65 -4.84
N GLY A 91 -5.49 -2.86 -6.09
CA GLY A 91 -4.82 -3.74 -7.03
C GLY A 91 -3.67 -3.08 -7.79
N GLY A 92 -3.52 -1.75 -7.73
CA GLY A 92 -2.56 -1.01 -8.55
C GLY A 92 -2.85 -1.11 -10.06
N TYR A 93 -4.12 -1.32 -10.43
CA TYR A 93 -4.64 -1.26 -11.79
C TYR A 93 -6.17 -1.12 -11.74
N PRO A 94 -6.80 -0.59 -12.79
CA PRO A 94 -8.26 -0.59 -12.90
C PRO A 94 -8.78 -2.01 -13.11
N PHE A 95 -9.71 -2.46 -12.26
CA PHE A 95 -10.36 -3.75 -12.38
C PHE A 95 -11.22 -3.85 -13.65
N ALA A 96 -11.44 -5.08 -14.12
CA ALA A 96 -12.34 -5.32 -15.24
C ALA A 96 -13.78 -4.93 -14.86
N PRO A 97 -14.55 -4.33 -15.78
CA PRO A 97 -15.97 -4.10 -15.56
C PRO A 97 -16.68 -5.40 -15.14
N ASP A 98 -17.64 -5.27 -14.22
CA ASP A 98 -18.46 -6.37 -13.71
C ASP A 98 -17.65 -7.56 -13.13
N SER A 99 -16.43 -7.30 -12.65
CA SER A 99 -15.62 -8.30 -11.96
C SER A 99 -15.65 -8.11 -10.44
N THR A 100 -15.30 -9.18 -9.72
CA THR A 100 -15.05 -9.14 -8.28
C THR A 100 -13.57 -9.40 -8.02
N VAL A 101 -13.13 -9.06 -6.82
CA VAL A 101 -11.87 -9.53 -6.25
C VAL A 101 -12.18 -10.60 -5.22
N GLU A 102 -11.60 -11.79 -5.37
CA GLU A 102 -11.72 -12.87 -4.40
C GLU A 102 -10.58 -12.78 -3.38
N VAL A 103 -10.87 -12.94 -2.10
CA VAL A 103 -9.86 -13.11 -1.06
C VAL A 103 -10.03 -14.46 -0.37
N ASP A 104 -9.04 -15.33 -0.50
CA ASP A 104 -8.96 -16.62 0.19
C ASP A 104 -8.08 -16.49 1.44
N VAL A 105 -8.63 -16.79 2.60
CA VAL A 105 -7.92 -16.91 3.87
C VAL A 105 -8.04 -18.35 4.39
N GLY A 106 -7.06 -19.19 4.07
CA GLY A 106 -7.01 -20.58 4.55
C GLY A 106 -8.21 -21.43 4.13
N GLY A 107 -8.74 -21.20 2.93
CA GLY A 107 -9.90 -21.87 2.35
C GLY A 107 -11.24 -21.18 2.61
N ARG A 108 -11.27 -20.06 3.34
CA ARG A 108 -12.45 -19.20 3.49
C ARG A 108 -12.38 -18.08 2.46
N THR A 109 -13.37 -18.01 1.58
CA THR A 109 -13.40 -17.05 0.47
C THR A 109 -14.34 -15.87 0.74
N PHE A 110 -13.94 -14.68 0.31
CA PHE A 110 -14.72 -13.45 0.37
C PHE A 110 -14.68 -12.76 -1.00
N ASP A 111 -15.82 -12.30 -1.50
CA ASP A 111 -15.90 -11.51 -2.73
C ASP A 111 -16.00 -10.02 -2.41
N LEU A 112 -15.13 -9.24 -3.05
CA LEU A 112 -15.07 -7.79 -2.92
C LEU A 112 -15.58 -7.13 -4.21
N PHE A 113 -16.39 -6.09 -4.05
CA PHE A 113 -16.90 -5.26 -5.14
C PHE A 113 -15.83 -4.29 -5.61
N THR A 114 -15.62 -4.24 -6.92
CA THR A 114 -14.57 -3.40 -7.51
C THR A 114 -15.09 -2.04 -7.96
N GLU A 115 -14.33 -0.98 -7.68
CA GLU A 115 -14.52 0.34 -8.26
C GLU A 115 -13.16 0.96 -8.58
N GLY A 116 -12.91 1.25 -9.87
CA GLY A 116 -11.62 1.75 -10.31
C GLY A 116 -10.50 0.77 -9.98
N GLU A 117 -9.55 1.18 -9.15
CA GLU A 117 -8.42 0.35 -8.69
C GLU A 117 -8.60 -0.24 -7.29
N SER A 118 -9.76 -0.01 -6.67
CA SER A 118 -10.07 -0.44 -5.30
C SER A 118 -11.16 -1.51 -5.29
N ALA A 119 -11.14 -2.34 -4.26
CA ALA A 119 -12.16 -3.33 -3.98
C ALA A 119 -12.51 -3.34 -2.49
N TRP A 120 -13.79 -3.51 -2.17
CA TRP A 120 -14.35 -3.39 -0.82
C TRP A 120 -15.28 -4.56 -0.53
N THR A 121 -15.46 -4.94 0.73
CA THR A 121 -16.51 -5.91 1.08
C THR A 121 -17.90 -5.30 0.84
N GLY A 122 -18.94 -6.14 0.84
CA GLY A 122 -20.31 -5.71 0.56
C GLY A 122 -21.04 -5.03 1.72
N SER A 123 -20.58 -5.25 2.95
CA SER A 123 -21.29 -4.81 4.15
C SER A 123 -20.41 -4.83 5.40
N PRO A 124 -20.77 -4.07 6.46
CA PRO A 124 -20.05 -4.12 7.74
C PRO A 124 -19.99 -5.52 8.37
N SER A 125 -21.00 -6.37 8.12
CA SER A 125 -20.99 -7.75 8.60
C SER A 125 -19.98 -8.62 7.84
N ASP A 126 -19.75 -8.34 6.56
CA ASP A 126 -18.74 -9.05 5.76
C ASP A 126 -17.33 -8.61 6.16
N ASP A 127 -17.15 -7.32 6.45
CA ASP A 127 -15.90 -6.81 7.03
C ASP A 127 -15.55 -7.50 8.35
N GLU A 128 -16.49 -7.59 9.30
CA GLU A 128 -16.24 -8.25 10.58
C GLU A 128 -15.85 -9.72 10.43
N GLN A 129 -16.53 -10.43 9.53
CA GLN A 129 -16.21 -11.83 9.21
C GLN A 129 -14.84 -11.97 8.56
N MET A 130 -14.50 -11.06 7.64
CA MET A 130 -13.22 -11.07 6.94
C MET A 130 -12.07 -10.69 7.87
N ILE A 131 -12.20 -9.65 8.69
CA ILE A 131 -11.22 -9.27 9.71
C ILE A 131 -10.99 -10.42 10.68
N THR A 132 -12.06 -11.11 11.10
CA THR A 132 -11.94 -12.29 11.96
C THR A 132 -11.14 -13.41 11.28
N ALA A 133 -11.41 -13.68 9.99
CA ALA A 133 -10.66 -14.68 9.24
C ALA A 133 -9.19 -14.28 9.06
N LEU A 134 -8.92 -13.03 8.69
CA LEU A 134 -7.56 -12.52 8.53
C LEU A 134 -6.76 -12.62 9.84
N ARG A 135 -7.38 -12.28 10.99
CA ARG A 135 -6.75 -12.37 12.32
C ARG A 135 -6.43 -13.80 12.76
N ALA A 136 -7.16 -14.79 12.24
CA ALA A 136 -6.96 -16.21 12.54
C ALA A 136 -6.04 -16.93 11.51
N GLY A 137 -5.83 -16.33 10.34
CA GLY A 137 -5.05 -16.91 9.25
C GLY A 137 -3.55 -16.63 9.34
N SER A 138 -2.78 -17.31 8.48
CA SER A 138 -1.34 -17.08 8.30
C SER A 138 -1.00 -16.36 6.99
N SER A 139 -1.83 -16.55 5.96
CA SER A 139 -1.73 -15.88 4.66
C SER A 139 -3.11 -15.61 4.07
N ALA A 140 -3.20 -14.59 3.22
CA ALA A 140 -4.37 -14.35 2.36
C ALA A 140 -3.93 -14.33 0.90
N VAL A 141 -4.70 -14.92 0.00
CA VAL A 141 -4.50 -14.82 -1.45
C VAL A 141 -5.61 -13.98 -2.04
N VAL A 142 -5.25 -12.86 -2.63
CA VAL A 142 -6.17 -11.93 -3.29
C VAL A 142 -6.08 -12.15 -4.79
N THR A 143 -7.19 -12.53 -5.43
CA THR A 143 -7.28 -12.78 -6.86
C THR A 143 -8.16 -11.71 -7.51
N GLY A 144 -7.64 -10.99 -8.50
CA GLY A 144 -8.38 -9.98 -9.23
C GLY A 144 -8.14 -10.04 -10.74
N ARG A 145 -9.01 -9.40 -11.53
CA ARG A 145 -8.84 -9.27 -12.98
C ARG A 145 -8.74 -7.81 -13.39
N SER A 146 -7.65 -7.45 -14.04
CA SER A 146 -7.49 -6.10 -14.62
C SER A 146 -8.40 -5.88 -15.82
N SER A 147 -8.74 -4.62 -16.12
CA SER A 147 -9.46 -4.22 -17.33
C SER A 147 -8.73 -4.59 -18.63
N ARG A 148 -7.43 -4.89 -18.55
CA ARG A 148 -6.58 -5.38 -19.65
C ARG A 148 -6.52 -6.91 -19.74
N GLY A 149 -7.38 -7.63 -19.02
CA GLY A 149 -7.53 -9.09 -19.09
C GLY A 149 -6.46 -9.91 -18.36
N THR A 150 -5.53 -9.29 -17.63
CA THR A 150 -4.61 -10.03 -16.75
C THR A 150 -5.31 -10.40 -15.45
N THR A 151 -5.23 -11.66 -15.06
CA THR A 151 -5.56 -12.14 -13.72
C THR A 151 -4.34 -12.02 -12.84
N THR A 152 -4.50 -11.49 -11.64
CA THR A 152 -3.44 -11.36 -10.64
C THR A 152 -3.77 -12.20 -9.42
N LYS A 153 -2.73 -12.72 -8.77
CA LYS A 153 -2.80 -13.40 -7.48
C LYS A 153 -1.74 -12.82 -6.57
N ASP A 154 -2.19 -12.09 -5.56
CA ASP A 154 -1.33 -11.40 -4.60
C ASP A 154 -1.40 -12.12 -3.26
N THR A 155 -0.27 -12.63 -2.78
CA THR A 155 -0.20 -13.36 -1.52
C THR A 155 0.29 -12.45 -0.41
N PHE A 156 -0.54 -12.23 0.60
CA PHE A 156 -0.25 -11.43 1.77
C PHE A 156 0.12 -12.32 2.95
N SER A 157 1.11 -11.88 3.72
CA SER A 157 1.37 -12.46 5.04
C SER A 157 0.43 -11.83 6.06
N LEU A 158 -0.15 -12.66 6.94
CA LEU A 158 -1.01 -12.20 8.02
C LEU A 158 -0.25 -12.10 9.35
N SER A 159 1.08 -12.26 9.31
CA SER A 159 1.94 -12.06 10.47
C SER A 159 1.82 -10.64 11.01
N GLY A 160 1.32 -10.50 12.24
CA GLY A 160 1.17 -9.22 12.93
C GLY A 160 -0.20 -8.53 12.75
N ILE A 161 -1.09 -9.05 11.90
CA ILE A 161 -2.37 -8.37 11.61
C ILE A 161 -3.23 -8.15 12.86
N THR A 162 -3.24 -9.10 13.81
CA THR A 162 -4.01 -8.94 15.06
C THR A 162 -3.51 -7.76 15.90
N ALA A 163 -2.19 -7.60 16.03
CA ALA A 163 -1.62 -6.48 16.76
C ALA A 163 -1.85 -5.16 15.99
N ALA A 164 -1.67 -5.18 14.67
CA ALA A 164 -1.85 -4.00 13.81
C ALA A 164 -3.29 -3.46 13.87
N THR A 165 -4.28 -4.35 13.72
CA THR A 165 -5.71 -4.00 13.75
C THR A 165 -6.16 -3.54 15.13
N ASN A 166 -5.65 -4.13 16.22
CA ASN A 166 -5.89 -3.62 17.57
C ASN A 166 -5.32 -2.20 17.75
N SER A 167 -4.06 -1.98 17.36
CA SER A 167 -3.39 -0.67 17.45
C SER A 167 -4.12 0.40 16.65
N ALA A 168 -4.54 0.09 15.42
CA ALA A 168 -5.34 0.99 14.58
C ALA A 168 -6.69 1.32 15.22
N ARG A 169 -7.42 0.31 15.72
CA ARG A 169 -8.72 0.51 16.37
C ARG A 169 -8.61 1.38 17.61
N GLU A 170 -7.69 1.06 18.51
CA GLU A 170 -7.47 1.81 19.76
C GLU A 170 -7.15 3.30 19.51
N ARG A 171 -6.49 3.59 18.39
CA ARG A 171 -6.19 4.97 17.99
C ARG A 171 -7.37 5.69 17.36
N CYS A 172 -8.38 5.00 16.84
CA CYS A 172 -9.52 5.64 16.18
C CYS A 172 -10.87 5.43 16.86
N GLN A 173 -10.85 4.92 18.09
CA GLN A 173 -11.96 5.03 19.03
C GLN A 173 -12.19 6.48 19.48
#